data_AF-K1RX90-F1
#
_entry.id   AF-K1RX90-F1
#
_cell.length_a   1.000
_cell.length_b   1.000
_cell.length_c   1.000
_cell.angle_alpha   90.00
_cell.angle_beta   90.00
_cell.angle_gamma   90.00
#
_symmetry.space_group_name_H-M   'P 1'
#
loop_
_entity.id
_entity.type
_entity.pdbx_description
1 polymer ?
#
loop_
_entity_poly.entity_id
_entity_poly.type
_entity_poly.pdbx_seq_one_letter_code
_entity_poly.pdbx_strand_id
1 'polypeptide(L)' 'MEMMLQTQNLCKYFRKQKAVNNVSLNIEKGQIYGLLGPNGAGKSTTLKM' A
#
# COMPACT_ATOMS: atom_id res chain seq x y z
N MET A 1 -3.58 -10.66 18.72
CA MET A 1 -3.02 -9.49 18.01
C MET A 1 -4.17 -8.73 17.39
N GLU A 2 -4.28 -7.42 17.66
CA GLU A 2 -5.33 -6.55 17.11
C GLU A 2 -4.84 -5.99 15.77
N MET A 3 -5.56 -6.26 14.68
CA MET A 3 -5.22 -5.67 13.38
C MET A 3 -5.63 -4.20 13.34
N MET A 4 -4.72 -3.33 12.89
CA MET A 4 -4.94 -1.88 12.77
C MET A 4 -5.28 -1.46 11.34
N LEU A 5 -4.65 -2.08 10.35
CA LEU A 5 -4.91 -1.80 8.93
C LEU A 5 -4.84 -3.08 8.12
N GLN A 6 -5.81 -3.24 7.22
CA GLN A 6 -5.83 -4.35 6.26
C GLN A 6 -6.21 -3.83 4.89
N THR A 7 -5.49 -4.29 3.86
CA THR A 7 -5.88 -4.13 2.46
C THR A 7 -5.91 -5.48 1.77
N GLN A 8 -6.83 -5.64 0.82
CA GLN A 8 -6.92 -6.82 -0.02
C GLN A 8 -6.93 -6.37 -1.47
N ASN A 9 -5.96 -6.84 -2.25
CA ASN A 9 -5.88 -6.64 -3.69
C ASN A 9 -5.94 -5.14 -4.11
N LEU A 10 -5.37 -4.24 -3.28
CA LEU A 10 -5.45 -2.80 -3.48
C LEU A 10 -4.88 -2.42 -4.84
N CYS A 11 -5.67 -1.69 -5.62
CA CYS A 11 -5.30 -1.22 -6.94
C CYS A 11 -5.57 0.27 -7.06
N LYS A 12 -4.70 1.00 -7.78
CA LYS A 12 -4.92 2.39 -8.14
C LYS A 12 -4.41 2.67 -9.53
N TYR A 13 -5.27 3.33 -10.31
CA TYR A 13 -4.93 3.84 -11.62
C TYR A 13 -4.92 5.36 -11.60
N PHE A 14 -3.96 5.93 -12.33
CA PHE A 14 -3.98 7.31 -12.78
C PHE A 14 -3.99 7.29 -14.30
N ARG A 15 -5.15 7.64 -14.90
CA ARG A 15 -5.39 7.47 -16.34
C ARG A 15 -5.07 6.04 -16.77
N LYS A 16 -4.10 5.85 -17.67
CA LYS A 16 -3.66 4.54 -18.18
C LYS A 16 -2.58 3.87 -17.31
N GLN A 17 -1.99 4.58 -16.36
CA GLN A 17 -0.94 4.03 -15.50
C GLN A 17 -1.55 3.34 -14.29
N LYS A 18 -1.21 2.07 -14.09
CA LYS A 18 -1.48 1.37 -12.83
C LYS A 18 -0.37 1.73 -11.83
N ALA A 19 -0.68 2.59 -10.86
CA ALA A 19 0.28 3.07 -9.85
C ALA A 19 0.37 2.16 -8.62
N VAL A 20 -0.73 1.47 -8.28
CA VAL A 20 -0.74 0.40 -7.28
C VAL A 20 -1.41 -0.82 -7.93
N ASN A 21 -0.77 -1.98 -7.84
CA ASN A 21 -1.26 -3.21 -8.47
C ASN A 21 -1.32 -4.35 -7.46
N ASN A 22 -2.54 -4.70 -7.04
CA ASN A 22 -2.81 -5.89 -6.26
C ASN A 22 -2.04 -5.97 -4.92
N VAL A 23 -1.98 -4.86 -4.18
CA VAL A 23 -1.24 -4.79 -2.90
C VAL A 23 -2.15 -5.21 -1.73
N SER A 24 -1.75 -6.25 -1.02
CA SER A 24 -2.41 -6.69 0.22
C SER A 24 -1.45 -6.51 1.38
N LEU A 25 -1.90 -5.80 2.42
CA LEU A 25 -1.14 -5.50 3.63
C LEU A 25 -1.99 -5.90 4.84
N ASN A 26 -1.35 -6.47 5.86
CA ASN A 26 -1.93 -6.69 7.18
C ASN A 26 -0.96 -6.05 8.18
N ILE A 27 -1.40 -4.99 8.84
CA ILE A 27 -0.62 -4.23 9.81
C ILE A 27 -1.28 -4.38 11.18
N GLU A 28 -0.51 -4.91 12.12
CA GLU A 28 -0.93 -5.05 13.50
C GLU A 28 -0.72 -3.75 14.28
N LYS A 29 -1.56 -3.54 15.30
CA LYS A 29 -1.46 -2.38 16.17
C LYS A 29 -0.13 -2.34 16.90
N GLY A 30 0.51 -1.16 16.89
CA GLY A 30 1.79 -0.92 17.57
C GLY A 30 3.03 -1.32 16.77
N GLN A 31 2.88 -1.86 15.56
CA GLN A 31 4.00 -2.17 14.68
C GLN A 31 4.36 -1.01 13.75
N ILE A 32 5.66 -0.89 13.43
CA ILE A 32 6.19 0.11 12.50
C ILE A 32 6.46 -0.57 11.16
N TYR A 33 5.87 -0.02 10.09
CA TYR A 33 6.05 -0.50 8.72
C TYR A 33 6.65 0.58 7.83
N GLY A 34 7.47 0.17 6.86
CA GLY A 34 8.02 1.02 5.81
C GLY A 34 7.79 0.42 4.44
N LEU A 35 7.48 1.27 3.46
CA LEU A 35 7.47 0.87 2.05
C LEU A 35 8.82 1.23 1.41
N LEU A 36 9.50 0.24 0.84
CA LEU A 36 10.80 0.41 0.19
C LEU A 36 10.69 0.14 -1.32
N GLY A 37 11.43 0.90 -2.12
CA GLY A 37 11.49 0.73 -3.58
C GLY A 37 11.90 2.01 -4.30
N PRO A 38 12.17 1.95 -5.62
CA PRO A 38 12.59 3.11 -6.41
C PRO A 38 11.48 4.16 -6.56
N ASN A 39 11.83 5.34 -7.08
CA ASN A 39 10.85 6.37 -7.44
C ASN A 39 9.85 5.83 -8.47
N GLY A 40 8.57 6.18 -8.30
CA GLY A 40 7.50 5.67 -9.16
C GLY A 40 6.94 4.29 -8.79
N ALA A 41 7.52 3.57 -7.83
CA ALA A 41 7.05 2.24 -7.40
C ALA A 41 5.68 2.21 -6.68
N GLY A 42 4.99 3.35 -6.55
CA GLY A 42 3.66 3.42 -5.92
C GLY A 42 3.64 3.68 -4.41
N LYS A 43 4.80 3.78 -3.74
CA LYS A 43 4.91 3.96 -2.28
C LYS A 43 4.01 5.06 -1.70
N SER A 44 4.20 6.30 -2.16
CA SER A 44 3.41 7.45 -1.69
C SER A 44 1.95 7.39 -2.13
N THR A 45 1.65 6.67 -3.22
CA THR A 45 0.27 6.42 -3.63
C THR A 45 -0.40 5.46 -2.64
N THR A 46 0.24 4.34 -2.30
CA THR A 46 -0.28 3.38 -1.32
C THR A 46 -0.54 4.01 0.05
N LEU A 47 0.33 4.91 0.52
CA LEU A 47 0.16 5.59 1.83
C LEU A 47 -0.93 6.67 1.87
N LYS A 48 -1.39 7.15 0.71
CA LYS A 48 -2.38 8.26 0.61
C LYS A 48 -3.79 7.81 0.25
N MET A 49 -3.99 6.52 0.04
CA MET A 49 -5.30 5.93 -0.28
C MET A 49 -6.05 5.59 0.99
#